data_AF-A0A0A8IKF2-F1
#
_entry.id   AF-A0A0A8IKF2-F1
#
_cell.length_a   1.000
_cell.length_b   1.000
_cell.length_c   1.000
_cell.angle_alpha   90.00
_cell.angle_beta   90.00
_cell.angle_gamma   90.00
#
_symmetry.space_group_name_H-M   'P 1'
#
loop_
_entity.id
_entity.type
_entity.pdbx_description
1 polymer ?
#
loop_
_entity_poly.entity_id
_entity_poly.type
_entity_poly.pdbx_seq_one_letter_code
_entity_poly.pdbx_strand_id
1 'polypeptide(L)' 'VASRRIIVGKWGCNNGQACVSPDYILTTKDFAPKLVRLP' A
#
# COMPACT_ATOMS: atom_id res chain seq x y z
N VAL A 1 -4.87 9.17 -4.27
CA VAL A 1 -5.44 8.02 -5.03
C VAL A 1 -4.68 6.72 -4.76
N ALA A 2 -3.35 6.68 -4.96
CA ALA A 2 -2.53 5.47 -4.77
C ALA A 2 -2.68 4.82 -3.38
N SER A 3 -2.47 5.55 -2.28
CA SER A 3 -2.57 5.00 -0.92
C SER A 3 -3.93 4.36 -0.63
N ARG A 4 -5.02 4.99 -1.10
CA ARG A 4 -6.39 4.46 -0.93
C ARG A 4 -6.58 3.15 -1.69
N ARG A 5 -6.05 3.02 -2.91
CA ARG A 5 -6.11 1.77 -3.70
C ARG A 5 -5.27 0.66 -3.08
N ILE A 6 -4.07 0.99 -2.59
CA ILE A 6 -3.19 0.03 -1.89
C ILE A 6 -3.89 -0.51 -0.64
N ILE A 7 -4.48 0.38 0.17
CA ILE A 7 -5.20 -0.02 1.38
C ILE A 7 -6.40 -0.91 1.06
N VAL A 8 -7.21 -0.53 0.06
CA VAL A 8 -8.35 -1.36 -0.37
C VAL A 8 -7.87 -2.71 -0.93
N GLY A 9 -6.80 -2.74 -1.71
CA GLY A 9 -6.24 -3.98 -2.26
C GLY A 9 -5.67 -4.92 -1.20
N LYS A 10 -5.09 -4.41 -0.12
CA LYS A 10 -4.54 -5.23 0.98
C LYS A 10 -5.60 -5.60 2.01
N TRP A 11 -6.33 -4.64 2.59
CA TRP A 11 -7.27 -4.94 3.68
C TRP A 11 -8.71 -5.15 3.17
N GLY A 12 -9.12 -4.40 2.15
CA GLY A 12 -10.45 -4.55 1.54
C GLY A 12 -10.62 -5.84 0.72
N CYS A 13 -9.53 -6.49 0.30
CA CYS A 13 -9.55 -7.76 -0.42
C CYS A 13 -9.20 -8.92 0.52
N ASN A 14 -10.22 -9.42 1.24
CA ASN A 14 -10.10 -10.58 2.14
C ASN A 14 -8.97 -10.45 3.19
N ASN A 15 -8.76 -9.26 3.75
CA ASN A 15 -7.66 -8.97 4.70
C ASN A 15 -6.26 -9.44 4.21
N GLY A 16 -6.04 -9.41 2.89
CA GLY A 16 -4.76 -9.70 2.27
C GLY A 16 -4.57 -11.16 1.89
N GLN A 17 -5.57 -12.00 2.17
CA GLN A 17 -5.61 -13.41 1.74
C GLN A 17 -6.17 -13.51 0.32
N ALA A 18 -5.50 -12.84 -0.61
CA ALA A 18 -5.78 -12.89 -2.03
C ALA A 18 -4.46 -12.99 -2.79
N CYS A 19 -4.41 -13.81 -3.83
CA CYS A 19 -3.18 -14.03 -4.62
C CYS A 19 -2.64 -12.75 -5.30
N VAL A 20 -3.46 -11.70 -5.37
CA VAL A 20 -3.14 -10.40 -5.98
C VAL A 20 -3.07 -9.26 -4.96
N SER A 21 -3.15 -9.59 -3.67
CA SER A 21 -2.99 -8.60 -2.61
C SER A 21 -1.56 -8.03 -2.66
N PRO A 22 -1.37 -6.71 -2.52
CA PRO A 22 -0.03 -6.14 -2.48
C PRO A 22 0.70 -6.55 -1.19
N ASP A 23 1.89 -7.14 -1.33
CA ASP A 23 2.70 -7.57 -0.18
C ASP A 23 3.77 -6.57 0.23
N TYR A 24 4.37 -5.88 -0.74
CA TYR A 24 5.36 -4.84 -0.51
C TYR A 24 5.18 -3.68 -1.49
N ILE A 25 5.68 -2.50 -1.11
CA ILE A 25 5.61 -1.30 -1.94
C ILE A 25 7.02 -0.79 -2.19
N LEU A 26 7.41 -0.74 -3.45
CA LEU A 26 8.61 -0.05 -3.90
C LEU A 26 8.20 1.37 -4.33
N THR A 27 8.79 2.38 -3.70
CA THR A 27 8.54 3.80 -4.02
C THR A 27 9.85 4.57 -4.09
N THR A 28 9.85 5.72 -4.75
CA THR A 28 11.00 6.62 -4.71
C THR A 28 11.17 7.22 -3.32
N LYS A 29 12.40 7.62 -2.99
CA LYS A 29 12.75 8.24 -1.71
C LYS A 29 11.90 9.50 -1.43
N ASP A 30 11.61 10.28 -2.46
CA ASP A 30 10.83 11.52 -2.34
C ASP A 30 9.36 11.28 -1.96
N PHE A 31 8.82 10.09 -2.29
CA PHE A 31 7.44 9.72 -1.98
C PHE A 31 7.31 8.87 -0.71
N ALA A 32 8.39 8.24 -0.24
CA ALA A 32 8.39 7.47 1.00
C ALA A 32 7.79 8.24 2.21
N PRO A 33 8.20 9.48 2.53
CA PRO A 33 7.63 10.20 3.68
C PRO A 33 6.15 10.55 3.49
N LYS A 34 5.69 10.73 2.24
CA LYS A 34 4.27 10.98 1.93
C LYS A 34 3.43 9.71 2.04
N LEU A 35 4.02 8.54 1.75
CA LEU A 35 3.31 7.27 1.68
C LEU A 35 3.04 6.66 3.06
N VAL A 36 4.03 6.69 3.95
CA VAL A 36 3.94 6.04 5.29
C VAL A 36 3.97 7.03 6.45
N ARG A 37 4.06 8.34 6.19
CA ARG A 37 4.25 9.40 7.20
C ARG A 37 5.40 9.05 8.15
N LEU A 38 6.62 9.17 7.64
CA LEU A 38 7.83 9.07 8.49
C LEU A 38 7.91 10.30 9.41
N PRO A 39 8.38 10.14 10.66
CA PRO A 39 8.60 11.24 11.59
C PRO A 39 9.64 12.25 11.09
#